data_AF-A0A6A6XT15-F1
#
_entry.id   AF-A0A6A6XT15-F1
#
_cell.length_a   1.000
_cell.length_b   1.000
_cell.length_c   1.000
_cell.angle_alpha   90.00
_cell.angle_beta   90.00
_cell.angle_gamma   90.00
#
_symmetry.space_group_name_H-M   'P 1'
#
loop_
_entity.id
_entity.type
_entity.pdbx_description
1 polymer ?
#
loop_
_entity_poly.entity_id
_entity_poly.type
_entity_poly.pdbx_seq_one_letter_code
_entity_poly.pdbx_strand_id
1 'polypeptide(L)'
;MQYTSIILAALAASNVIAAPLINAAPQKRMLDNTLTVVLTNEATETGSQTTFTEGQREEGGPNGSSGPFRTVELRLGKDVQRKDLRCKILDDQGDDIVVIRGANTDITFADGGKGAWTLRKESMVSEIICDPIFVKTDPSVFETRVILSNQATELGSQTTLKEGPRVESAPTGSSGPFQTVEIAVGAWAEKQDLRCSVLDHAGTPIVAKRGKNVDTTFSDADKGAWTFVHESEVSKIVCDESFKAAPQA
;
A
#
# COMPACT_ATOMS: atom_id res chain seq x y z
N MET A 1 -5.72 -0.16 96.29
CA MET A 1 -7.06 -0.32 95.68
C MET A 1 -6.90 -1.38 94.60
N GLN A 2 -7.09 -2.68 94.87
CA GLN A 2 -8.40 -3.36 94.94
C GLN A 2 -9.38 -2.75 93.94
N TYR A 3 -9.63 -3.44 92.82
CA TYR A 3 -10.90 -4.12 92.55
C TYR A 3 -10.74 -5.16 91.43
N THR A 4 -10.99 -6.40 91.81
CA THR A 4 -11.30 -7.55 90.96
C THR A 4 -12.75 -7.43 90.49
N SER A 5 -13.07 -7.78 89.24
CA SER A 5 -14.33 -8.45 88.85
C SER A 5 -14.30 -8.86 87.38
N ILE A 6 -14.41 -10.17 87.17
CA ILE A 6 -14.65 -10.89 85.92
C ILE A 6 -16.14 -10.80 85.61
N ILE A 7 -16.54 -10.51 84.36
CA ILE A 7 -17.81 -10.99 83.82
C ILE A 7 -17.59 -11.50 82.40
N LEU A 8 -17.77 -12.82 82.30
CA LEU A 8 -17.89 -13.62 81.08
C LEU A 8 -19.32 -13.45 80.55
N ALA A 9 -19.49 -13.07 79.29
CA ALA A 9 -20.77 -13.19 78.58
C ALA A 9 -20.51 -13.77 77.19
N ALA A 10 -20.76 -15.07 77.08
CA ALA A 10 -20.96 -15.75 75.81
C ALA A 10 -22.40 -15.48 75.34
N LEU A 11 -22.56 -14.85 74.18
CA LEU A 11 -23.78 -15.01 73.37
C LEU A 11 -23.37 -15.47 71.97
N ALA A 12 -23.69 -16.73 71.70
CA ALA A 12 -23.82 -17.25 70.36
C ALA A 12 -25.00 -16.54 69.67
N ALA A 13 -24.73 -15.86 68.56
CA ALA A 13 -25.74 -15.48 67.58
C ALA A 13 -25.39 -16.21 66.28
N SER A 14 -26.00 -17.37 66.10
CA SER A 14 -26.02 -18.10 64.84
C SER A 14 -27.00 -17.41 63.89
N ASN A 15 -26.61 -17.35 62.61
CA ASN A 15 -27.46 -17.15 61.42
C ASN A 15 -27.93 -15.69 61.25
N VAL A 16 -27.61 -14.97 60.18
CA VAL A 16 -27.79 -15.31 58.77
C VAL A 16 -26.69 -14.64 57.95
N ILE A 17 -25.83 -15.43 57.29
CA ILE A 17 -25.08 -14.90 56.15
C ILE A 17 -26.11 -14.73 55.04
N ALA A 18 -26.57 -13.49 54.84
CA ALA A 18 -27.22 -13.12 53.60
C ALA A 18 -26.14 -13.24 52.51
N ALA A 19 -26.10 -14.41 51.86
CA ALA A 19 -25.39 -14.53 50.61
C ALA A 19 -25.97 -13.48 49.66
N PRO A 20 -25.16 -12.59 49.06
CA PRO A 20 -25.67 -11.80 47.95
C PRO A 20 -26.19 -12.79 46.93
N LEU A 21 -27.46 -12.65 46.55
CA LEU A 21 -28.00 -13.27 45.34
C LEU A 21 -27.12 -12.78 44.19
N ILE A 22 -26.11 -13.59 43.84
CA ILE A 22 -25.37 -13.48 42.60
C ILE A 22 -26.33 -13.92 41.49
N ASN A 23 -27.34 -13.09 41.23
CA ASN A 23 -27.93 -12.98 39.91
C ASN A 23 -26.98 -12.12 39.06
N ALA A 24 -25.72 -12.56 38.97
CA ALA A 24 -24.91 -12.22 37.82
C ALA A 24 -25.53 -13.01 36.68
N ALA A 25 -26.49 -12.40 35.99
CA ALA A 25 -26.80 -12.80 34.63
C ALA A 25 -25.46 -13.02 33.92
N PRO A 26 -25.26 -14.15 33.21
CA PRO A 26 -24.01 -14.35 32.49
C PRO A 26 -23.80 -13.10 31.65
N GLN A 27 -22.74 -12.33 31.95
CA GLN A 27 -22.37 -11.20 31.13
C GLN A 27 -22.22 -11.79 29.73
N LYS A 28 -23.18 -11.50 28.83
CA LYS A 28 -23.01 -11.77 27.42
C LYS A 28 -21.68 -11.14 27.08
N ARG A 29 -20.65 -11.96 26.83
CA ARG A 29 -19.40 -11.47 26.28
C ARG A 29 -19.80 -10.70 25.03
N MET A 30 -19.74 -9.37 25.08
CA MET A 30 -19.83 -8.58 23.86
C MET A 30 -18.59 -8.94 23.07
N LEU A 31 -18.81 -9.68 21.97
CA LEU A 31 -17.76 -9.99 21.03
C LEU A 31 -17.27 -8.66 20.45
N ASP A 32 -15.97 -8.45 20.52
CA ASP A 32 -15.31 -7.29 19.94
C ASP A 32 -14.89 -7.60 18.51
N ASN A 33 -15.88 -7.50 17.62
CA ASN A 33 -15.74 -7.64 16.17
C ASN A 33 -15.51 -6.27 15.50
N THR A 34 -14.98 -5.30 16.26
CA THR A 34 -14.79 -3.94 15.77
C THR A 34 -13.54 -3.84 14.91
N LEU A 35 -13.62 -2.98 13.90
CA LEU A 35 -12.51 -2.61 13.04
C LEU A 35 -12.30 -1.11 13.26
N THR A 36 -11.10 -0.70 13.63
CA THR A 36 -10.81 0.72 13.85
C THR A 36 -9.79 1.18 12.82
N VAL A 37 -10.16 2.15 11.98
CA VAL A 37 -9.24 2.85 11.10
C VAL A 37 -8.81 4.15 11.76
N VAL A 38 -7.51 4.30 11.97
CA VAL A 38 -6.89 5.47 12.58
C VAL A 38 -6.07 6.21 11.53
N LEU A 39 -6.40 7.46 11.29
CA LEU A 39 -5.69 8.36 10.38
C LEU A 39 -4.97 9.42 11.19
N THR A 40 -3.69 9.68 10.90
CA THR A 40 -2.91 10.66 11.65
C THR A 40 -1.94 11.46 10.79
N ASN A 41 -1.65 12.68 11.25
CA ASN A 41 -0.53 13.51 10.83
C ASN A 41 0.06 14.17 12.07
N GLU A 42 1.13 13.58 12.61
CA GLU A 42 1.77 14.07 13.83
C GLU A 42 2.36 15.47 13.67
N ALA A 43 2.76 15.85 12.45
CA ALA A 43 3.37 17.15 12.18
C ALA A 43 2.36 18.31 12.32
N THR A 44 1.07 18.04 12.15
CA THR A 44 -0.01 19.02 12.26
C THR A 44 -0.99 18.71 13.40
N GLU A 45 -0.68 17.70 14.21
CA GLU A 45 -1.55 17.18 15.28
C GLU A 45 -2.97 16.81 14.78
N THR A 46 -3.10 16.45 13.50
CA THR A 46 -4.37 16.05 12.90
C THR A 46 -4.60 14.57 13.10
N GLY A 47 -5.79 14.18 13.55
CA GLY A 47 -6.17 12.78 13.74
C GLY A 47 -7.63 12.52 13.45
N SER A 48 -7.95 11.30 13.04
CA SER A 48 -9.32 10.79 12.90
C SER A 48 -9.35 9.31 13.28
N GLN A 49 -10.46 8.89 13.86
CA GLN A 49 -10.75 7.49 14.13
C GLN A 49 -12.16 7.15 13.64
N THR A 50 -12.26 6.13 12.79
CA THR A 50 -13.53 5.62 12.27
C THR A 50 -13.63 4.14 12.60
N THR A 51 -14.81 3.72 13.08
CA THR A 51 -15.05 2.35 13.51
C THR A 51 -16.07 1.68 12.59
N PHE A 52 -15.78 0.44 12.22
CA PHE A 52 -16.63 -0.43 11.41
C PHE A 52 -16.87 -1.75 12.12
N THR A 53 -17.81 -2.55 11.62
CA THR A 53 -18.07 -3.91 12.11
C THR A 53 -17.56 -4.95 11.11
N GLU A 54 -16.96 -6.02 11.62
CA GLU A 54 -16.58 -7.16 10.78
C GLU A 54 -17.83 -7.82 10.15
N GLY A 55 -17.71 -8.20 8.87
CA GLY A 55 -18.55 -9.23 8.26
C GLY A 55 -19.15 -8.85 6.92
N GLN A 56 -19.23 -7.55 6.61
CA GLN A 56 -19.73 -7.02 5.35
C GLN A 56 -18.87 -5.83 4.89
N ARG A 57 -19.10 -5.36 3.66
CA ARG A 57 -18.53 -4.09 3.19
C ARG A 57 -19.11 -2.94 4.02
N GLU A 58 -18.24 -2.11 4.57
CA GLU A 58 -18.61 -0.89 5.25
C GLU A 58 -17.83 0.31 4.70
N GLU A 59 -18.46 1.47 4.73
CA GLU A 59 -17.96 2.72 4.16
C GLU A 59 -18.25 3.87 5.12
N GLY A 60 -17.32 4.82 5.20
CA GLY A 60 -17.49 6.00 6.02
C GLY A 60 -16.37 7.00 5.86
N GLY A 61 -16.66 8.26 6.17
CA GLY A 61 -15.64 9.30 6.20
C GLY A 61 -14.79 9.27 7.48
N PRO A 62 -13.66 10.00 7.49
CA PRO A 62 -12.96 10.29 8.72
C PRO A 62 -13.81 11.18 9.65
N ASN A 63 -13.75 10.90 10.95
CA ASN A 63 -14.49 11.67 11.96
C ASN A 63 -13.66 12.87 12.44
N GLY A 64 -14.26 14.07 12.39
CA GLY A 64 -13.69 15.31 12.96
C GLY A 64 -12.75 16.09 12.05
N SER A 65 -11.93 15.42 11.23
CA SER A 65 -11.08 16.07 10.22
C SER A 65 -10.93 15.19 8.98
N SER A 66 -10.90 15.80 7.80
CA SER A 66 -10.60 15.11 6.53
C SER A 66 -9.12 15.12 6.17
N GLY A 67 -8.24 15.64 7.05
CA GLY A 67 -6.79 15.64 6.86
C GLY A 67 -6.20 17.06 6.69
N PRO A 68 -4.99 17.18 6.12
CA PRO A 68 -4.26 16.10 5.44
C PRO A 68 -3.64 15.08 6.42
N PHE A 69 -3.60 13.82 6.00
CA PHE A 69 -3.05 12.69 6.77
C PHE A 69 -1.74 12.17 6.16
N ARG A 70 -0.86 11.62 7.01
CA ARG A 70 0.40 10.98 6.61
C ARG A 70 0.42 9.48 6.85
N THR A 71 -0.37 8.99 7.80
CA THR A 71 -0.41 7.57 8.16
C THR A 71 -1.83 7.07 8.33
N VAL A 72 -2.00 5.78 8.06
CA VAL A 72 -3.25 5.04 8.29
C VAL A 72 -2.96 3.70 8.96
N GLU A 73 -3.71 3.38 10.02
CA GLU A 73 -3.61 2.12 10.74
C GLU A 73 -4.98 1.44 10.79
N LEU A 74 -5.04 0.15 10.44
CA LEU A 74 -6.18 -0.69 10.75
C LEU A 74 -5.88 -1.46 12.04
N ARG A 75 -6.76 -1.36 13.03
CA ARG A 75 -6.71 -2.13 14.27
C ARG A 75 -7.92 -3.06 14.32
N LEU A 76 -7.66 -4.35 14.53
CA LEU A 76 -8.71 -5.35 14.64
C LEU A 76 -9.05 -5.63 16.10
N GLY A 77 -10.34 -5.67 16.41
CA GLY A 77 -10.86 -6.14 17.68
C GLY A 77 -10.42 -7.58 17.98
N LYS A 78 -10.40 -7.93 19.27
CA LYS A 78 -9.89 -9.24 19.72
C LYS A 78 -10.64 -10.42 19.12
N ASP A 79 -11.95 -10.27 18.88
CA ASP A 79 -12.84 -11.35 18.44
C ASP A 79 -13.07 -11.36 16.92
N VAL A 80 -12.45 -10.42 16.18
CA VAL A 80 -12.44 -10.39 14.70
C VAL A 80 -11.89 -11.71 14.16
N GLN A 81 -12.66 -12.43 13.35
CA GLN A 81 -12.26 -13.74 12.83
C GLN A 81 -11.30 -13.63 11.63
N ARG A 82 -11.56 -12.68 10.74
CA ARG A 82 -10.80 -12.42 9.52
C ARG A 82 -9.63 -11.48 9.79
N LYS A 83 -8.52 -12.05 10.23
CA LYS A 83 -7.27 -11.30 10.47
C LYS A 83 -6.60 -10.78 9.20
N ASP A 84 -7.05 -11.23 8.03
CA ASP A 84 -6.60 -10.79 6.71
C ASP A 84 -7.45 -9.66 6.12
N LEU A 85 -8.45 -9.15 6.85
CA LEU A 85 -9.33 -8.08 6.39
C LEU A 85 -8.51 -6.85 5.96
N ARG A 86 -8.92 -6.25 4.85
CA ARG A 86 -8.29 -5.06 4.29
C ARG A 86 -9.30 -3.92 4.16
N CYS A 87 -8.77 -2.72 4.25
CA CYS A 87 -9.49 -1.50 3.93
C CYS A 87 -8.73 -0.71 2.87
N LYS A 88 -9.37 0.24 2.21
CA LYS A 88 -8.74 1.26 1.38
C LYS A 88 -9.25 2.63 1.77
N ILE A 89 -8.53 3.66 1.36
CA ILE A 89 -8.89 5.06 1.58
C ILE A 89 -8.86 5.79 0.24
N LEU A 90 -9.84 6.67 0.04
CA LEU A 90 -9.98 7.49 -1.14
C LEU A 90 -9.69 8.95 -0.82
N ASP A 91 -9.09 9.68 -1.76
CA ASP A 91 -8.88 11.12 -1.65
C ASP A 91 -10.16 11.92 -1.96
N ASP A 92 -10.06 13.25 -1.95
CA ASP A 92 -11.18 14.16 -2.23
C ASP A 92 -11.70 14.10 -3.69
N GLN A 93 -10.95 13.46 -4.59
CA GLN A 93 -11.32 13.23 -5.98
C GLN A 93 -11.95 11.84 -6.18
N GLY A 94 -11.89 10.97 -5.18
CA GLY A 94 -12.37 9.60 -5.22
C GLY A 94 -11.32 8.61 -5.73
N ASP A 95 -10.06 9.03 -5.86
CA ASP A 95 -8.96 8.17 -6.30
C ASP A 95 -8.38 7.39 -5.11
N ASP A 96 -7.91 6.16 -5.34
CA ASP A 96 -7.29 5.36 -4.28
C ASP A 96 -5.97 5.99 -3.79
N ILE A 97 -5.80 6.06 -2.48
CA ILE A 97 -4.56 6.52 -1.88
C ILE A 97 -3.60 5.35 -1.70
N VAL A 98 -2.42 5.46 -2.32
CA VAL A 98 -1.35 4.47 -2.17
C VAL A 98 -0.69 4.57 -0.80
N VAL A 99 -0.52 3.41 -0.16
CA VAL A 99 0.04 3.27 1.18
C VAL A 99 1.26 2.34 1.18
N ILE A 100 2.22 2.64 2.05
CA ILE A 100 3.54 2.00 2.13
C ILE A 100 3.79 1.52 3.56
N ARG A 101 4.24 0.28 3.72
CA ARG A 101 4.72 -0.25 5.00
C ARG A 101 5.91 -1.19 4.81
N GLY A 102 7.09 -0.70 5.18
CA GLY A 102 8.35 -1.37 4.85
C GLY A 102 8.51 -1.47 3.34
N ALA A 103 8.78 -2.67 2.82
CA ALA A 103 8.91 -2.93 1.38
C ALA A 103 7.56 -3.19 0.67
N ASN A 104 6.41 -3.03 1.34
CA ASN A 104 5.11 -3.24 0.72
C ASN A 104 4.50 -1.91 0.32
N THR A 105 4.02 -1.85 -0.92
CA THR A 105 3.18 -0.78 -1.47
C THR A 105 1.86 -1.39 -1.91
N ASP A 106 0.75 -0.73 -1.61
CA ASP A 106 -0.60 -1.21 -1.90
C ASP A 106 -1.59 -0.04 -1.93
N ILE A 107 -2.78 -0.23 -2.49
CA ILE A 107 -3.94 0.69 -2.35
C ILE A 107 -4.91 0.21 -1.26
N THR A 108 -4.74 -1.03 -0.80
CA THR A 108 -5.47 -1.58 0.34
C THR A 108 -4.49 -1.87 1.48
N PHE A 109 -4.90 -1.70 2.73
CA PHE A 109 -4.08 -1.96 3.91
C PHE A 109 -4.79 -2.92 4.86
N ALA A 110 -3.98 -3.73 5.54
CA ALA A 110 -4.42 -4.61 6.62
C ALA A 110 -3.63 -4.30 7.89
N ASP A 111 -4.18 -4.68 9.05
CA ASP A 111 -3.50 -4.60 10.34
C ASP A 111 -2.19 -5.40 10.29
N GLY A 112 -2.27 -6.73 10.16
CA GLY A 112 -1.09 -7.60 10.12
C GLY A 112 -0.17 -7.50 11.36
N GLY A 113 -0.59 -6.81 12.43
CA GLY A 113 0.17 -6.64 13.67
C GLY A 113 1.46 -5.83 13.52
N LYS A 114 1.58 -5.01 12.48
CA LYS A 114 2.82 -4.25 12.15
C LYS A 114 2.66 -2.73 12.30
N GLY A 115 1.55 -2.27 12.88
CA GLY A 115 1.25 -0.86 13.07
C GLY A 115 0.90 -0.13 11.77
N ALA A 116 1.03 1.19 11.80
CA ALA A 116 0.57 2.08 10.75
C ALA A 116 1.29 1.89 9.40
N TRP A 117 0.54 2.17 8.34
CA TRP A 117 1.03 2.41 7.00
C TRP A 117 1.26 3.90 6.81
N THR A 118 2.25 4.26 5.98
CA THR A 118 2.49 5.63 5.54
C THR A 118 1.77 5.85 4.22
N LEU A 119 1.07 6.97 4.05
CA LEU A 119 0.54 7.35 2.75
C LEU A 119 1.72 7.79 1.87
N ARG A 120 1.80 7.30 0.63
CA ARG A 120 2.89 7.66 -0.30
C ARG A 120 3.01 9.18 -0.45
N LYS A 121 1.87 9.87 -0.44
CA LYS A 121 1.76 11.33 -0.41
C LYS A 121 0.83 11.72 0.73
N GLU A 122 1.15 12.81 1.41
CA GLU A 122 0.23 13.43 2.36
C GLU A 122 -1.06 13.86 1.63
N SER A 123 -2.21 13.37 2.10
CA SER A 123 -3.48 13.48 1.38
C SER A 123 -4.67 13.78 2.28
N MET A 124 -5.67 14.46 1.72
CA MET A 124 -7.02 14.48 2.29
C MET A 124 -7.66 13.11 2.09
N VAL A 125 -8.51 12.68 3.03
CA VAL A 125 -9.27 11.43 2.92
C VAL A 125 -10.75 11.78 2.93
N SER A 126 -11.47 11.38 1.87
CA SER A 126 -12.92 11.57 1.77
C SER A 126 -13.69 10.34 2.26
N GLU A 127 -13.16 9.15 2.01
CA GLU A 127 -13.84 7.90 2.25
C GLU A 127 -12.87 6.80 2.68
N ILE A 128 -13.33 5.96 3.60
CA ILE A 128 -12.67 4.75 4.08
C ILE A 128 -13.61 3.59 3.77
N ILE A 129 -13.12 2.58 3.07
CA ILE A 129 -13.90 1.40 2.68
C ILE A 129 -13.20 0.16 3.25
N CYS A 130 -13.91 -0.61 4.06
CA CYS A 130 -13.44 -1.91 4.55
C CYS A 130 -14.31 -3.00 3.93
N ASP A 131 -13.72 -3.84 3.09
CA ASP A 131 -14.46 -4.87 2.36
C ASP A 131 -13.79 -6.24 2.53
N PRO A 132 -14.55 -7.28 2.96
CA PRO A 132 -14.06 -8.65 3.02
C PRO A 132 -13.57 -9.23 1.67
N ILE A 133 -13.90 -8.64 0.53
CA ILE A 133 -13.41 -9.10 -0.79
C ILE A 133 -12.05 -8.49 -1.17
N PHE A 134 -11.58 -7.46 -0.48
CA PHE A 134 -10.32 -6.83 -0.82
C PHE A 134 -9.14 -7.78 -0.58
N VAL A 135 -8.29 -7.87 -1.60
CA VAL A 135 -7.06 -8.67 -1.60
C VAL A 135 -5.86 -7.75 -1.73
N LYS A 136 -4.66 -8.30 -1.50
CA LYS A 136 -3.42 -7.59 -1.76
C LYS A 136 -3.34 -7.24 -3.26
N THR A 137 -3.00 -6.00 -3.57
CA THR A 137 -2.84 -5.56 -4.96
C THR A 137 -1.60 -6.21 -5.57
N ASP A 138 -1.66 -6.56 -6.87
CA ASP A 138 -0.50 -7.09 -7.60
C ASP A 138 0.65 -6.07 -7.56
N PRO A 139 1.85 -6.41 -7.07
CA PRO A 139 2.96 -5.47 -7.00
C PRO A 139 3.29 -4.79 -8.34
N SER A 140 3.04 -5.48 -9.46
CA SER A 140 3.38 -4.96 -10.79
C SER A 140 2.62 -3.71 -11.20
N VAL A 141 1.46 -3.41 -10.58
CA VAL A 141 0.77 -2.15 -10.88
C VAL A 141 1.48 -0.93 -10.25
N PHE A 142 2.46 -1.13 -9.37
CA PHE A 142 3.31 -0.06 -8.83
C PHE A 142 4.67 0.01 -9.52
N GLU A 143 5.02 -0.97 -10.34
CA GLU A 143 6.36 -1.12 -10.91
C GLU A 143 6.48 -0.48 -12.30
N THR A 144 7.67 -0.02 -12.63
CA THR A 144 8.05 0.25 -14.02
C THR A 144 8.89 -0.91 -14.54
N ARG A 145 8.56 -1.39 -15.74
CA ARG A 145 9.28 -2.46 -16.42
C ARG A 145 9.73 -2.03 -17.79
N VAL A 146 10.91 -2.50 -18.18
CA VAL A 146 11.41 -2.38 -19.55
C VAL A 146 11.49 -3.79 -20.13
N ILE A 147 10.75 -3.99 -21.21
CA ILE A 147 10.61 -5.25 -21.92
C ILE A 147 11.33 -5.09 -23.27
N LEU A 148 12.35 -5.91 -23.50
CA LEU A 148 13.09 -5.97 -24.75
C LEU A 148 12.74 -7.29 -25.43
N SER A 149 12.49 -7.27 -26.74
CA SER A 149 12.16 -8.51 -27.45
C SER A 149 12.66 -8.56 -28.89
N ASN A 150 12.89 -9.77 -29.37
CA ASN A 150 13.12 -10.12 -30.77
C ASN A 150 12.32 -11.39 -31.08
N GLN A 151 11.19 -11.23 -31.76
CA GLN A 151 10.30 -12.35 -32.07
C GLN A 151 10.93 -13.33 -33.07
N ALA A 152 11.80 -12.86 -33.97
CA ALA A 152 12.43 -13.71 -34.97
C ALA A 152 13.39 -14.74 -34.35
N THR A 153 13.96 -14.42 -33.19
CA THR A 153 14.92 -15.27 -32.46
C THR A 153 14.37 -15.78 -31.13
N GLU A 154 13.08 -15.56 -30.84
CA GLU A 154 12.43 -15.87 -29.56
C GLU A 154 13.19 -15.31 -28.34
N LEU A 155 13.90 -14.19 -28.52
CA LEU A 155 14.68 -13.57 -27.47
C LEU A 155 13.85 -12.53 -26.72
N GLY A 156 13.89 -12.57 -25.39
CA GLY A 156 13.20 -11.62 -24.54
C GLY A 156 14.00 -11.29 -23.28
N SER A 157 13.87 -10.05 -22.82
CA SER A 157 14.36 -9.61 -21.51
C SER A 157 13.30 -8.72 -20.88
N GLN A 158 13.04 -8.93 -19.59
CA GLN A 158 12.18 -8.06 -18.80
C GLN A 158 12.94 -7.62 -17.56
N THR A 159 13.05 -6.30 -17.40
CA THR A 159 13.79 -5.70 -16.29
C THR A 159 12.84 -4.81 -15.50
N THR A 160 12.56 -5.20 -14.25
CA THR A 160 11.86 -4.35 -13.28
C THR A 160 12.83 -3.31 -12.74
N LEU A 161 12.43 -2.05 -12.80
CA LEU A 161 13.22 -0.93 -12.30
C LEU A 161 12.80 -0.56 -10.88
N LYS A 162 13.77 -0.11 -10.11
CA LYS A 162 13.49 0.52 -8.81
C LYS A 162 12.84 1.88 -9.04
N GLU A 163 12.04 2.34 -8.09
CA GLU A 163 11.53 3.71 -8.08
C GLU A 163 12.69 4.71 -7.81
N GLY A 164 12.62 5.90 -8.41
CA GLY A 164 13.57 6.98 -8.19
C GLY A 164 13.64 7.97 -9.37
N PRO A 165 14.20 9.18 -9.14
CA PRO A 165 14.23 10.24 -10.15
C PRO A 165 15.11 9.90 -11.35
N ARG A 166 16.14 9.07 -11.13
CA ARG A 166 16.98 8.47 -12.16
C ARG A 166 17.38 7.07 -11.73
N VAL A 167 17.12 6.09 -12.58
CA VAL A 167 17.44 4.68 -12.32
C VAL A 167 18.16 4.09 -13.53
N GLU A 168 19.20 3.31 -13.25
CA GLU A 168 19.97 2.60 -14.27
C GLU A 168 20.01 1.11 -13.96
N SER A 169 19.86 0.26 -14.99
CA SER A 169 19.99 -1.18 -14.87
C SER A 169 20.52 -1.79 -16.17
N ALA A 170 21.20 -2.93 -16.08
CA ALA A 170 21.42 -3.79 -17.24
C ALA A 170 20.13 -4.57 -17.57
N PRO A 171 19.93 -5.02 -18.82
CA PRO A 171 18.84 -5.94 -19.12
C PRO A 171 19.03 -7.27 -18.39
N THR A 172 17.94 -7.86 -17.93
CA THR A 172 17.95 -9.14 -17.21
C THR A 172 17.98 -10.31 -18.20
N GLY A 173 18.90 -11.25 -18.03
CA GLY A 173 18.95 -12.50 -18.80
C GLY A 173 19.78 -12.46 -20.09
N SER A 174 19.50 -11.52 -21.01
CA SER A 174 20.25 -11.35 -22.27
C SER A 174 20.45 -9.89 -22.62
N SER A 175 21.55 -9.58 -23.32
CA SER A 175 21.83 -8.25 -23.88
C SER A 175 21.35 -8.08 -25.32
N GLY A 176 20.72 -9.08 -25.94
CA GLY A 176 20.18 -8.97 -27.29
C GLY A 176 20.86 -9.91 -28.29
N PRO A 177 20.78 -9.62 -29.59
CA PRO A 177 20.21 -8.39 -30.18
C PRO A 177 18.67 -8.35 -30.14
N PHE A 178 18.11 -7.17 -29.83
CA PHE A 178 16.66 -6.94 -29.68
C PHE A 178 16.11 -6.11 -30.85
N GLN A 179 14.83 -6.29 -31.16
CA GLN A 179 14.10 -5.55 -32.20
C GLN A 179 13.15 -4.51 -31.63
N THR A 180 12.66 -4.70 -30.42
CA THR A 180 11.70 -3.79 -29.79
C THR A 180 12.05 -3.50 -28.34
N VAL A 181 11.58 -2.34 -27.87
CA VAL A 181 11.57 -1.94 -26.46
C VAL A 181 10.16 -1.47 -26.10
N GLU A 182 9.62 -2.00 -25.02
CA GLU A 182 8.38 -1.52 -24.41
C GLU A 182 8.69 -1.06 -22.99
N ILE A 183 8.21 0.13 -22.66
CA ILE A 183 8.20 0.63 -21.29
C ILE A 183 6.78 0.38 -20.82
N ALA A 184 6.62 -0.44 -19.78
CA ALA A 184 5.34 -0.70 -19.14
C ALA A 184 5.36 -0.07 -17.76
N VAL A 185 4.55 0.97 -17.57
CA VAL A 185 4.43 1.69 -16.30
C VAL A 185 3.15 1.24 -15.61
N GLY A 186 3.27 0.65 -14.42
CA GLY A 186 2.10 0.23 -13.66
C GLY A 186 1.17 1.41 -13.36
N ALA A 187 -0.15 1.17 -13.35
CA ALA A 187 -1.17 2.22 -13.18
C ALA A 187 -1.01 3.08 -11.91
N TRP A 188 -0.32 2.54 -10.90
CA TRP A 188 -0.04 3.20 -9.61
C TRP A 188 1.46 3.43 -9.41
N ALA A 189 2.29 3.36 -10.46
CA ALA A 189 3.67 3.82 -10.38
C ALA A 189 3.70 5.33 -10.13
N GLU A 190 4.71 5.79 -9.38
CA GLU A 190 4.82 7.20 -8.96
C GLU A 190 4.87 8.20 -10.14
N LYS A 191 5.42 7.76 -11.28
CA LYS A 191 5.65 8.62 -12.46
C LYS A 191 5.07 7.96 -13.71
N GLN A 192 3.83 8.29 -14.03
CA GLN A 192 3.13 7.80 -15.22
C GLN A 192 3.72 8.31 -16.54
N ASP A 193 4.42 9.45 -16.52
CA ASP A 193 5.06 10.05 -17.68
C ASP A 193 6.57 9.74 -17.80
N LEU A 194 7.07 8.78 -17.02
CA LEU A 194 8.48 8.38 -17.01
C LEU A 194 8.95 8.00 -18.40
N ARG A 195 10.15 8.48 -18.76
CA ARG A 195 10.83 8.12 -20.01
C ARG A 195 12.11 7.37 -19.71
N CYS A 196 12.42 6.46 -20.62
CA CYS A 196 13.61 5.61 -20.56
C CYS A 196 14.40 5.70 -21.87
N SER A 197 15.71 5.60 -21.78
CA SER A 197 16.62 5.42 -22.90
C SER A 197 17.32 4.08 -22.74
N VAL A 198 17.53 3.37 -23.85
CA VAL A 198 18.33 2.14 -23.88
C VAL A 198 19.61 2.44 -24.64
N LEU A 199 20.74 2.05 -24.07
CA LEU A 199 22.07 2.34 -24.58
C LEU A 199 22.73 1.06 -25.10
N ASP A 200 23.48 1.19 -26.18
CA ASP A 200 24.34 0.13 -26.70
C ASP A 200 25.61 -0.07 -25.85
N HIS A 201 26.49 -0.97 -26.25
CA HIS A 201 27.77 -1.22 -25.55
C HIS A 201 28.77 -0.05 -25.62
N ALA A 202 28.58 0.90 -26.53
CA ALA A 202 29.36 2.14 -26.61
C ALA A 202 28.77 3.26 -25.73
N GLY A 203 27.61 3.04 -25.10
CA GLY A 203 26.89 4.04 -24.32
C GLY A 203 26.07 5.00 -25.18
N THR A 204 25.86 4.68 -26.46
CA THR A 204 25.06 5.48 -27.38
C THR A 204 23.58 5.14 -27.22
N PRO A 205 22.68 6.13 -27.11
CA PRO A 205 21.25 5.89 -27.14
C PRO A 205 20.80 5.22 -28.45
N ILE A 206 20.07 4.11 -28.32
CA ILE A 206 19.49 3.40 -29.46
C ILE A 206 18.25 4.17 -29.93
N VAL A 207 18.11 4.34 -31.24
CA VAL A 207 16.97 5.02 -31.87
C VAL A 207 15.85 4.00 -32.11
N ALA A 208 14.63 4.36 -31.72
CA ALA A 208 13.44 3.55 -31.98
C ALA A 208 12.30 4.39 -32.56
N LYS A 209 11.36 3.70 -33.20
CA LYS A 209 10.18 4.29 -33.82
C LYS A 209 8.89 3.69 -33.24
N ARG A 210 7.86 4.52 -33.12
CA ARG A 210 6.48 4.10 -32.80
C ARG A 210 5.50 4.93 -33.61
N GLY A 211 4.90 4.30 -34.61
CA GLY A 211 4.14 5.02 -35.64
C GLY A 211 5.04 5.99 -36.41
N LYS A 212 4.70 7.29 -36.38
CA LYS A 212 5.48 8.36 -37.02
C LYS A 212 6.58 8.95 -36.13
N ASN A 213 6.61 8.60 -34.84
CA ASN A 213 7.57 9.15 -33.90
C ASN A 213 8.87 8.35 -33.97
N VAL A 214 10.01 9.04 -34.03
CA VAL A 214 11.36 8.47 -33.95
C VAL A 214 12.08 9.17 -32.81
N ASP A 215 12.61 8.46 -31.83
CA ASP A 215 13.20 9.05 -30.62
C ASP A 215 14.29 8.13 -30.06
N THR A 216 15.09 8.64 -29.12
CA THR A 216 16.07 7.89 -28.30
C THR A 216 15.63 7.72 -26.85
N THR A 217 14.50 8.34 -26.50
CA THR A 217 13.81 8.19 -25.22
C THR A 217 12.39 7.70 -25.46
N PHE A 218 11.91 6.82 -24.60
CA PHE A 218 10.66 6.07 -24.79
C PHE A 218 9.81 6.21 -23.54
N SER A 219 8.53 6.46 -23.72
CA SER A 219 7.53 6.32 -22.66
C SER A 219 6.55 5.22 -23.02
N ASP A 220 5.85 4.71 -22.01
CA ASP A 220 4.72 3.81 -22.18
C ASP A 220 3.63 4.51 -23.00
N ALA A 221 2.99 5.54 -22.43
CA ALA A 221 1.88 6.27 -23.04
C ALA A 221 0.77 5.35 -23.58
N ASP A 222 0.63 4.15 -23.01
CA ASP A 222 -0.36 3.11 -23.33
C ASP A 222 -0.40 2.76 -24.83
N LYS A 223 0.75 2.84 -25.50
CA LYS A 223 0.88 2.65 -26.95
C LYS A 223 1.74 1.43 -27.32
N GLY A 224 2.13 0.63 -26.33
CA GLY A 224 2.94 -0.58 -26.50
C GLY A 224 4.35 -0.29 -27.02
N ALA A 225 4.99 -1.34 -27.52
CA ALA A 225 6.39 -1.34 -27.92
C ALA A 225 6.79 -0.30 -28.99
N TRP A 226 8.01 0.19 -28.85
CA TRP A 226 8.79 0.88 -29.88
C TRP A 226 9.63 -0.14 -30.64
N THR A 227 9.79 0.04 -31.95
CA THR A 227 10.64 -0.80 -32.80
C THR A 227 11.98 -0.10 -33.00
N PHE A 228 13.10 -0.76 -32.72
CA PHE A 228 14.41 -0.21 -33.02
C PHE A 228 14.57 0.02 -34.53
N VAL A 229 15.27 1.11 -34.89
CA VAL A 229 15.57 1.38 -36.31
C VAL A 229 16.48 0.29 -36.88
N HIS A 230 17.40 -0.20 -36.06
CA HIS A 230 18.26 -1.35 -36.33
C HIS A 230 18.21 -2.30 -35.13
N GLU A 231 18.20 -3.61 -35.39
CA GLU A 231 18.34 -4.60 -34.33
C GLU A 231 19.63 -4.34 -33.55
N SER A 232 19.53 -4.27 -32.22
CA SER A 232 20.62 -3.74 -31.38
C SER A 232 20.77 -4.52 -30.09
N GLU A 233 22.02 -4.70 -29.67
CA GLU A 233 22.33 -5.13 -28.31
C GLU A 233 22.17 -3.97 -27.33
N VAL A 234 21.60 -4.24 -26.17
CA VAL A 234 21.36 -3.28 -25.09
C VAL A 234 22.30 -3.59 -23.94
N SER A 235 23.15 -2.63 -23.57
CA SER A 235 24.05 -2.75 -22.43
C SER A 235 23.45 -2.14 -21.16
N LYS A 236 22.64 -1.09 -21.30
CA LYS A 236 22.12 -0.32 -20.19
C LYS A 236 20.74 0.27 -20.51
N ILE A 237 19.88 0.25 -19.51
CA ILE A 237 18.57 0.92 -19.46
C ILE A 237 18.72 2.07 -18.48
N VAL A 238 18.31 3.27 -18.89
CA VAL A 238 18.33 4.49 -18.08
C VAL A 238 16.93 5.09 -18.10
N CYS A 239 16.27 5.21 -16.96
CA CYS A 239 15.02 5.95 -16.85
C CYS A 239 15.22 7.15 -15.96
N ASP A 240 14.73 8.31 -16.40
CA ASP A 240 15.02 9.59 -15.75
C ASP A 240 13.84 10.54 -15.95
N GLU A 241 13.37 11.15 -14.87
CA GLU A 241 12.25 12.10 -14.90
C GLU A 241 12.57 13.38 -15.69
N SER A 242 13.86 13.71 -15.84
CA SER A 242 14.31 14.86 -16.62
C SER A 242 14.24 14.63 -18.13
N PHE A 243 14.15 13.37 -18.58
CA PHE A 243 14.04 13.07 -20.00
C PHE A 243 12.79 13.67 -20.60
N LYS A 244 12.95 14.28 -21.78
CA LYS A 244 11.88 14.84 -22.61
C LYS A 244 11.88 14.13 -23.95
N ALA A 245 10.75 14.19 -24.65
CA ALA A 245 10.70 13.71 -26.02
C ALA A 245 11.76 14.45 -26.84
N ALA A 246 12.58 13.70 -27.57
CA ALA A 246 13.61 14.22 -28.45
C ALA A 246 13.41 13.61 -29.85
N PRO A 247 12.34 14.02 -30.56
CA PRO A 247 12.04 13.44 -31.86
C PRO A 247 13.19 13.70 -32.82
N GLN A 248 13.71 12.65 -33.44
CA GLN A 248 14.63 12.81 -34.56
C GLN A 248 13.82 13.21 -35.81
N ALA A 249 14.29 14.25 -36.50
CA ALA A 249 13.70 14.78 -37.72
C ALA A 249 14.00 13.89 -38.94
#